data_AF-A0A2M8FH94-F1
#
_entry.id   AF-A0A2M8FH94-F1
#
_cell.length_a   1.000
_cell.length_b   1.000
_cell.length_c   1.000
_cell.angle_alpha   90.00
_cell.angle_beta   90.00
_cell.angle_gamma   90.00
#
_symmetry.space_group_name_H-M   'P 1'
#
loop_
_entity.id
_entity.type
_entity.pdbx_description
1 polymer ?
#
loop_
_entity_poly.entity_id
_entity_poly.type
_entity_poly.pdbx_seq_one_letter_code
_entity_poly.pdbx_strand_id
1 'polypeptide(L)'
;MFTVAFYTGLRLGELVNMRWNWIDFIQNQITVKCSDDFQTKSKKERIVPMSDKVRSILFRRFNSALHNSDEVVFYNRKEKMLYQEAISKQFKKIIRKSNLSDKIHFHTLRHSFASLLAQKGVSLYIIKELLGHEDLSTTQIYSHLQKQNLMDAVNLL
;
A
#
# COMPACT_ATOMS: atom_id res chain seq x y z
N MET A 1 -6.08 -6.17 -6.39
CA MET A 1 -4.88 -5.30 -6.35
C MET A 1 -5.19 -3.88 -5.89
N PHE A 2 -6.03 -3.08 -6.56
CA PHE A 2 -6.25 -1.67 -6.18
C PHE A 2 -6.72 -1.47 -4.73
N THR A 3 -7.63 -2.31 -4.24
CA THR A 3 -8.04 -2.29 -2.83
C THR A 3 -6.88 -2.55 -1.87
N VAL A 4 -6.01 -3.51 -2.20
CA VAL A 4 -4.80 -3.80 -1.40
C VAL A 4 -3.88 -2.57 -1.41
N ALA A 5 -3.66 -1.95 -2.57
CA ALA A 5 -2.88 -0.72 -2.66
C ALA A 5 -3.43 0.41 -1.77
N PHE A 6 -4.75 0.62 -1.80
CA PHE A 6 -5.42 1.64 -1.00
C PHE A 6 -5.33 1.40 0.51
N TYR A 7 -5.41 0.15 0.96
CA TYR A 7 -5.41 -0.19 2.39
C TYR A 7 -4.03 -0.54 2.96
N THR A 8 -2.97 -0.55 2.16
CA THR A 8 -1.59 -0.85 2.60
C THR A 8 -0.61 0.28 2.31
N GLY A 9 -0.94 1.22 1.41
CA GLY A 9 -0.04 2.28 1.00
C GLY A 9 1.20 1.78 0.22
N LEU A 10 1.24 0.53 -0.22
CA LEU A 10 2.35 -0.01 -0.99
C LEU A 10 2.51 0.71 -2.34
N ARG A 11 3.76 0.87 -2.78
CA ARG A 11 4.08 1.40 -4.11
C ARG A 11 3.68 0.40 -5.18
N LEU A 12 3.45 0.87 -6.40
CA LEU A 12 3.08 0.00 -7.52
C LEU A 12 4.15 -1.08 -7.77
N GLY A 13 5.44 -0.70 -7.75
CA GLY A 13 6.56 -1.64 -7.85
C GLY A 13 6.53 -2.73 -6.77
N GLU A 14 6.23 -2.36 -5.52
CA GLU A 14 6.14 -3.31 -4.41
C GLU A 14 4.96 -4.28 -4.61
N LEU A 15 3.82 -3.79 -5.11
CA LEU A 15 2.64 -4.62 -5.35
C LEU A 15 2.83 -5.62 -6.50
N VAL A 16 3.43 -5.19 -7.63
CA VAL A 16 3.62 -6.09 -8.77
C VAL A 16 4.69 -7.15 -8.53
N ASN A 17 5.59 -6.92 -7.57
CA ASN A 17 6.64 -7.85 -7.15
C ASN A 17 6.31 -8.59 -5.84
N MET A 18 5.15 -8.32 -5.22
CA MET A 18 4.77 -8.96 -3.96
C MET A 18 4.63 -10.46 -4.16
N ARG A 19 5.29 -11.26 -3.32
CA ARG A 19 5.29 -12.73 -3.37
C ARG A 19 4.54 -13.33 -2.19
N TRP A 20 4.12 -14.59 -2.29
CA TRP A 20 3.41 -15.26 -1.21
C TRP A 20 4.26 -15.41 0.05
N ASN A 21 5.57 -15.63 -0.09
CA ASN A 21 6.53 -15.67 1.02
C ASN A 21 6.76 -14.32 1.74
N TRP A 22 6.14 -13.23 1.26
CA TRP A 22 6.12 -11.94 1.98
C TRP A 22 4.92 -11.83 2.91
N ILE A 23 3.92 -12.70 2.78
CA ILE A 23 2.65 -12.59 3.50
C ILE A 23 2.63 -13.62 4.62
N ASP A 24 2.51 -13.12 5.85
CA ASP A 24 2.27 -13.94 7.03
C ASP A 24 0.82 -13.76 7.48
N PHE A 25 -0.01 -14.78 7.23
CA PHE A 25 -1.42 -14.78 7.63
C PHE A 25 -1.65 -15.04 9.12
N ILE A 26 -0.66 -15.57 9.84
CA ILE A 26 -0.70 -15.81 11.29
C ILE A 26 -0.43 -14.49 12.01
N GLN A 27 0.65 -13.80 11.65
CA GLN A 27 1.01 -12.49 12.20
C GLN A 27 0.24 -11.33 11.55
N ASN A 28 -0.59 -11.62 10.55
CA ASN A 28 -1.43 -10.66 9.84
C ASN A 28 -0.63 -9.47 9.25
N GLN A 29 0.50 -9.77 8.61
CA GLN A 29 1.44 -8.77 8.12
C GLN A 29 2.02 -9.10 6.73
N ILE A 30 2.49 -8.06 6.04
CA ILE A 30 3.24 -8.14 4.78
C ILE A 30 4.63 -7.60 5.01
N THR A 31 5.66 -8.40 4.75
CA THR A 31 7.06 -7.97 4.79
C THR A 31 7.50 -7.49 3.41
N VAL A 32 7.64 -6.19 3.25
CA VAL A 32 8.15 -5.59 2.01
C VAL A 32 9.67 -5.64 2.04
N LYS A 33 10.28 -6.36 1.09
CA LYS A 33 11.73 -6.55 1.01
C LYS A 33 12.22 -6.54 -0.44
N CYS A 34 13.53 -6.57 -0.62
CA CYS A 34 14.13 -6.79 -1.93
C CYS A 34 14.10 -8.29 -2.29
N SER A 35 14.10 -8.58 -3.58
CA SER A 35 14.34 -9.90 -4.17
C SER A 35 15.38 -9.78 -5.28
N ASP A 36 15.83 -10.92 -5.81
CA ASP A 36 16.84 -10.98 -6.87
C ASP A 36 16.46 -10.12 -8.09
N ASP A 37 15.16 -10.01 -8.38
CA ASP A 37 14.60 -9.26 -9.50
C ASP A 37 13.91 -7.93 -9.12
N PHE A 38 13.90 -7.56 -7.84
CA PHE A 38 13.24 -6.33 -7.38
C PHE A 38 13.95 -5.68 -6.21
N GLN A 39 14.22 -4.38 -6.35
CA GLN A 39 14.79 -3.55 -5.30
C GLN A 39 13.77 -2.50 -4.85
N THR A 40 13.55 -2.38 -3.54
CA THR A 40 12.74 -1.30 -3.00
C THR A 40 13.47 0.03 -3.17
N LYS A 41 12.72 1.15 -3.30
CA LYS A 41 13.31 2.48 -3.50
C LYS A 41 14.33 2.84 -2.39
N SER A 42 14.05 2.43 -1.16
CA SER A 42 14.91 2.67 0.01
C SER A 42 15.90 1.55 0.29
N LYS A 43 15.83 0.42 -0.44
CA LYS A 43 16.56 -0.83 -0.14
C LYS A 43 16.40 -1.36 1.29
N LYS A 44 15.40 -0.86 2.01
CA LYS A 44 15.09 -1.25 3.40
C LYS A 44 13.88 -2.15 3.41
N GLU A 45 13.92 -3.12 4.32
CA GLU A 45 12.77 -3.93 4.64
C GLU A 45 11.83 -3.17 5.57
N ARG A 46 10.53 -3.43 5.45
CA ARG A 46 9.54 -2.95 6.42
C ARG A 46 8.35 -3.88 6.51
N ILE A 47 7.68 -3.83 7.66
CA ILE A 47 6.47 -4.60 7.92
C ILE A 47 5.27 -3.68 7.73
N VAL A 48 4.26 -4.17 7.02
CA VAL A 48 2.98 -3.50 6.83
C VAL A 48 1.87 -4.41 7.37
N PRO A 49 1.25 -4.07 8.51
CA PRO A 49 0.10 -4.82 9.02
C PRO A 49 -1.06 -4.81 8.03
N MET A 50 -1.78 -5.93 7.94
CA MET A 50 -2.95 -6.04 7.06
C MET A 50 -4.22 -5.69 7.82
N SER A 51 -5.08 -4.86 7.23
CA SER A 51 -6.47 -4.78 7.69
C SER A 51 -7.22 -6.07 7.36
N ASP A 52 -8.34 -6.34 8.05
CA ASP A 52 -9.21 -7.50 7.77
C ASP A 52 -9.64 -7.55 6.29
N LYS A 53 -9.83 -6.37 5.69
CA LYS A 53 -10.16 -6.26 4.26
C LYS A 53 -9.03 -6.74 3.37
N VAL A 54 -7.78 -6.38 3.68
CA VAL A 54 -6.60 -6.83 2.92
C VAL A 54 -6.38 -8.32 3.14
N ARG A 55 -6.39 -8.78 4.40
CA ARG A 55 -6.24 -10.18 4.77
C ARG A 55 -7.24 -11.07 4.04
N SER A 56 -8.54 -10.71 4.07
CA SER A 56 -9.59 -11.49 3.41
C SER A 56 -9.45 -11.56 1.88
N ILE A 57 -8.97 -10.49 1.24
CA ILE A 57 -8.70 -10.46 -0.20
C ILE A 57 -7.52 -11.39 -0.53
N LEU A 58 -6.42 -11.27 0.21
CA LEU A 58 -5.21 -12.06 -0.02
C LEU A 58 -5.44 -13.53 0.29
N PHE A 59 -6.12 -13.86 1.39
CA PHE A 59 -6.42 -15.23 1.80
C PHE A 59 -7.32 -15.94 0.79
N ARG A 60 -8.37 -15.27 0.30
CA ARG A 60 -9.24 -15.83 -0.77
C ARG A 60 -8.44 -16.13 -2.04
N ARG A 61 -7.50 -15.25 -2.38
CA ARG A 61 -6.65 -15.41 -3.55
C ARG A 61 -5.65 -16.55 -3.36
N PHE A 62 -5.04 -16.65 -2.18
CA PHE A 62 -4.16 -17.75 -1.81
C PHE A 62 -4.84 -19.11 -1.97
N ASN A 63 -6.09 -19.24 -1.51
CA ASN A 63 -6.86 -20.49 -1.61
C ASN A 63 -7.47 -20.77 -2.99
N SER A 64 -7.35 -19.85 -3.96
CA SER A 64 -8.01 -19.98 -5.27
C SER A 64 -7.24 -20.79 -6.30
N ALA A 65 -5.98 -21.12 -6.02
CA ALA A 65 -5.14 -22.00 -6.84
C ALA A 65 -4.02 -22.59 -5.98
N LEU A 66 -3.31 -23.59 -6.50
CA LEU A 66 -2.04 -24.02 -5.92
C LEU A 66 -0.98 -22.98 -6.29
N HIS A 67 -0.18 -22.55 -5.31
CA HIS A 67 0.89 -21.57 -5.55
C HIS A 67 2.18 -22.04 -4.89
N ASN A 68 3.31 -21.70 -5.50
CA ASN A 68 4.61 -21.78 -4.85
C ASN A 68 4.84 -20.53 -3.97
N SER A 69 5.64 -20.67 -2.91
CA SER A 69 5.93 -19.56 -1.98
C SER A 69 6.55 -18.35 -2.68
N ASP A 70 7.33 -18.58 -3.73
CA ASP A 70 8.05 -17.53 -4.45
C ASP A 70 7.22 -16.93 -5.60
N GLU A 71 6.00 -17.38 -5.84
CA GLU A 71 5.17 -16.81 -6.91
C GLU A 71 4.64 -15.43 -6.55
N VAL A 72 4.50 -14.59 -7.59
CA VAL A 72 3.93 -13.26 -7.44
C VAL A 72 2.44 -13.36 -7.13
N VAL A 73 2.01 -12.58 -6.14
CA VAL A 73 0.62 -12.55 -5.69
C VAL A 73 -0.29 -12.04 -6.79
N PHE A 74 0.10 -10.98 -7.51
CA PHE A 74 -0.70 -10.41 -8.60
C PHE A 74 -0.10 -10.71 -9.97
N TYR A 75 -0.86 -11.42 -10.80
CA TYR A 75 -0.47 -11.85 -12.14
C TYR A 75 -1.60 -11.55 -13.15
N ASN A 76 -1.27 -11.55 -14.44
CA ASN A 76 -2.24 -11.36 -15.52
C ASN A 76 -2.99 -12.66 -15.85
N ARG A 77 -3.94 -12.62 -16.80
CA ARG A 77 -4.72 -13.81 -17.20
C ARG A 77 -3.89 -14.96 -17.81
N LYS A 78 -2.63 -14.71 -18.15
CA LYS A 78 -1.67 -15.70 -18.67
C LYS A 78 -0.63 -16.09 -17.60
N GLU A 79 -0.93 -15.83 -16.32
CA GLU A 79 -0.07 -16.14 -15.17
C GLU A 79 1.32 -15.49 -15.19
N LYS A 80 1.47 -14.41 -15.97
CA LYS A 80 2.71 -13.64 -16.01
C LYS A 80 2.65 -12.45 -15.08
N MET A 81 3.84 -12.03 -14.63
CA MET A 81 4.07 -10.82 -13.86
C MET A 81 3.41 -9.60 -14.50
N LEU A 82 2.90 -8.71 -13.66
CA LEU A 82 2.28 -7.46 -14.09
C LEU A 82 3.33 -6.39 -14.35
N TYR A 83 3.22 -5.72 -15.50
CA TYR A 83 4.03 -4.55 -15.80
C TYR A 83 3.41 -3.28 -15.20
N GLN A 84 4.21 -2.46 -14.52
CA GLN A 84 3.76 -1.24 -13.85
C GLN A 84 3.04 -0.28 -14.82
N GLU A 85 3.53 -0.14 -16.04
CA GLU A 85 2.91 0.70 -17.06
C GLU A 85 1.52 0.21 -17.48
N ALA A 86 1.36 -1.11 -17.66
CA ALA A 86 0.08 -1.71 -18.02
C ALA A 86 -0.96 -1.47 -16.92
N ILE A 87 -0.55 -1.61 -15.65
CA ILE A 87 -1.41 -1.33 -14.51
C ILE A 87 -1.75 0.16 -14.40
N SER A 88 -0.78 1.04 -14.62
CA SER A 88 -1.01 2.49 -14.59
C SER A 88 -2.00 2.92 -15.67
N LYS A 89 -1.85 2.40 -16.89
CA LYS A 89 -2.80 2.62 -18.00
C LYS A 89 -4.19 2.07 -17.70
N GLN A 90 -4.28 0.85 -17.16
CA GLN A 90 -5.56 0.23 -16.79
C GLN A 90 -6.27 1.03 -15.70
N PHE A 91 -5.54 1.41 -14.64
CA PHE A 91 -6.06 2.25 -13.57
C PHE A 91 -6.59 3.57 -14.13
N LYS A 92 -5.84 4.20 -15.04
CA LYS A 92 -6.24 5.47 -15.61
C LYS A 92 -7.49 5.39 -16.48
N LYS A 93 -7.64 4.28 -17.22
CA LYS A 93 -8.88 3.97 -17.94
C LYS A 93 -10.08 3.83 -16.99
N ILE A 94 -9.90 3.23 -15.83
CA ILE A 94 -10.96 3.10 -14.81
C ILE A 94 -11.34 4.48 -14.27
N ILE A 95 -10.36 5.31 -13.87
CA ILE A 95 -10.61 6.68 -13.38
C ILE A 95 -11.44 7.50 -14.37
N ARG A 96 -11.07 7.47 -15.65
CA ARG A 96 -11.80 8.18 -16.71
C ARG A 96 -13.22 7.65 -16.90
N LYS A 97 -13.40 6.33 -16.86
CA LYS A 97 -14.73 5.69 -16.95
C LYS A 97 -15.61 5.99 -15.74
N SER A 98 -15.01 6.24 -14.58
CA SER A 98 -15.72 6.61 -13.35
C SER A 98 -16.03 8.10 -13.25
N ASN A 99 -15.76 8.91 -14.28
CA ASN A 99 -15.93 10.37 -14.28
C ASN A 99 -15.22 11.05 -13.09
N LEU A 100 -14.10 10.48 -12.65
CA LEU A 100 -13.27 11.05 -11.60
C LEU A 100 -12.18 11.95 -12.20
N SER A 101 -11.59 12.83 -11.38
CA SER A 101 -10.55 13.76 -11.81
C SER A 101 -9.40 13.05 -12.54
N ASP A 102 -8.97 13.59 -13.69
CA ASP A 102 -7.81 13.07 -14.42
C ASP A 102 -6.47 13.37 -13.71
N LYS A 103 -6.49 13.99 -12.52
CA LYS A 103 -5.32 14.07 -11.63
C LYS A 103 -5.11 12.80 -10.80
N ILE A 104 -6.07 11.88 -10.75
CA ILE A 104 -5.98 10.66 -9.93
C ILE A 104 -5.14 9.60 -10.66
N HIS A 105 -3.94 9.32 -10.17
CA HIS A 105 -3.05 8.27 -10.71
C HIS A 105 -2.90 7.15 -9.70
N PHE A 106 -2.21 6.06 -10.07
CA PHE A 106 -2.06 4.91 -9.17
C PHE A 106 -1.45 5.33 -7.81
N HIS A 107 -0.48 6.24 -7.83
CA HIS A 107 0.16 6.75 -6.61
C HIS A 107 -0.80 7.52 -5.69
N THR A 108 -1.92 8.05 -6.22
CA THR A 108 -2.96 8.69 -5.43
C THR A 108 -3.55 7.73 -4.39
N LEU A 109 -3.60 6.41 -4.65
CA LEU A 109 -4.07 5.43 -3.66
C LEU A 109 -3.20 5.42 -2.39
N ARG A 110 -1.88 5.57 -2.56
CA ARG A 110 -0.94 5.67 -1.44
C ARG A 110 -1.09 6.98 -0.68
N HIS A 111 -1.30 8.08 -1.39
CA HIS A 111 -1.62 9.35 -0.76
C HIS A 111 -2.92 9.26 0.05
N SER A 112 -3.96 8.63 -0.51
CA SER A 112 -5.23 8.43 0.19
C SER A 112 -5.09 7.59 1.45
N PHE A 113 -4.27 6.53 1.43
CA PHE A 113 -3.95 5.76 2.64
C PHE A 113 -3.36 6.65 3.74
N ALA A 114 -2.34 7.43 3.39
CA ALA A 114 -1.66 8.33 4.33
C ALA A 114 -2.59 9.42 4.87
N SER A 115 -3.36 10.06 3.98
CA SER A 115 -4.35 11.07 4.33
C SER A 115 -5.42 10.52 5.27
N LEU A 116 -5.90 9.31 5.03
CA LEU A 116 -6.93 8.68 5.88
C LEU A 116 -6.40 8.39 7.29
N LEU A 117 -5.16 7.92 7.42
CA LEU A 117 -4.53 7.72 8.73
C LEU A 117 -4.30 9.05 9.45
N ALA A 118 -3.83 10.08 8.74
CA ALA A 118 -3.64 11.41 9.32
C ALA A 118 -4.96 12.02 9.80
N GLN A 119 -6.04 11.91 9.02
CA GLN A 119 -7.38 12.36 9.43
C GLN A 119 -7.91 11.61 10.66
N LYS A 120 -7.48 10.36 10.86
CA LYS A 120 -7.81 9.54 12.05
C LYS A 120 -6.89 9.83 13.24
N GLY A 121 -6.02 10.83 13.16
CA GLY A 121 -5.13 11.23 14.25
C GLY A 121 -3.90 10.33 14.42
N VAL A 122 -3.61 9.44 13.47
CA VAL A 122 -2.40 8.60 13.54
C VAL A 122 -1.17 9.48 13.39
N SER A 123 -0.17 9.26 14.25
CA SER A 123 1.05 10.07 14.25
C SER A 123 1.77 9.99 12.90
N LEU A 124 2.36 11.11 12.47
CA LEU A 124 3.11 11.16 11.21
C LEU A 124 4.31 10.22 11.22
N TYR A 125 4.86 9.90 12.41
CA TYR A 125 5.90 8.90 12.59
C TYR A 125 5.40 7.51 12.18
N ILE A 126 4.26 7.06 12.70
CA ILE A 126 3.69 5.75 12.33
C ILE A 126 3.38 5.70 10.83
N ILE A 127 2.83 6.77 10.27
CA ILE A 127 2.53 6.85 8.83
C ILE A 127 3.82 6.76 8.00
N LYS A 128 4.91 7.43 8.41
CA LYS A 128 6.22 7.37 7.76
C LYS A 128 6.76 5.94 7.72
N GLU A 129 6.69 5.22 8.85
CA GLU A 129 7.16 3.84 8.96
C GLU A 129 6.35 2.90 8.06
N LEU A 130 5.01 2.97 8.10
CA LEU A 130 4.13 2.17 7.23
C LEU A 130 4.42 2.39 5.73
N LEU A 131 4.66 3.65 5.35
CA LEU A 131 4.94 4.03 3.98
C LEU A 131 6.39 3.72 3.56
N GLY A 132 7.32 3.58 4.50
CA GLY A 132 8.74 3.49 4.19
C GLY A 132 9.24 4.76 3.50
N HIS A 133 8.95 5.91 4.09
CA HIS A 133 9.59 7.18 3.72
C HIS A 133 10.91 7.32 4.47
N GLU A 134 11.98 7.70 3.77
CA GLU A 134 13.28 7.92 4.42
C GLU A 134 13.24 9.17 5.31
N ASP A 135 12.63 10.22 4.79
CA ASP A 135 12.47 11.51 5.46
C ASP A 135 11.00 11.75 5.87
N LEU A 136 10.83 12.30 7.06
CA LEU A 136 9.55 12.74 7.59
C LEU A 136 8.97 13.89 6.75
N SER A 137 9.79 14.70 6.07
CA SER A 137 9.34 15.79 5.18
C SER A 137 8.33 15.32 4.13
N THR A 138 8.48 14.10 3.61
CA THR A 138 7.54 13.51 2.65
C THR A 138 6.18 13.18 3.28
N THR A 139 6.14 12.94 4.59
CA THR A 139 4.91 12.67 5.35
C THR A 139 4.30 13.96 5.93
N GLN A 140 5.09 15.03 6.11
CA GLN A 140 4.61 16.33 6.60
C GLN A 140 3.56 16.96 5.70
N ILE A 141 3.50 16.60 4.41
CA ILE A 141 2.44 17.06 3.51
C ILE A 141 1.02 16.69 4.01
N TYR A 142 0.88 15.72 4.93
CA TYR A 142 -0.40 15.34 5.54
C TYR A 142 -0.68 15.97 6.90
N SER A 143 0.25 16.76 7.45
CA SER A 143 0.11 17.36 8.79
C SER A 143 -1.15 18.22 8.92
N HIS A 144 -1.48 18.98 7.87
CA HIS A 144 -2.68 19.82 7.81
C HIS A 144 -4.00 19.05 7.94
N LEU A 145 -3.99 17.72 7.77
CA LEU A 145 -5.17 16.86 7.92
C LEU A 145 -5.37 16.37 9.35
N GLN A 146 -4.34 16.44 10.19
CA GLN A 146 -4.49 16.22 11.62
C GLN A 146 -5.18 17.46 12.19
N LYS A 147 -6.51 17.40 12.33
CA LYS A 147 -7.25 18.35 13.17
C LYS A 147 -6.91 18.05 14.64
N GLN A 148 -5.69 18.31 15.05
CA GLN A 148 -5.39 18.44 16.46
C GLN A 148 -5.92 19.80 16.88
N ASN A 149 -7.05 19.78 17.59
CA ASN A 149 -7.44 20.92 18.39
C ASN A 149 -6.35 21.04 19.46
N LEU A 150 -5.42 21.99 19.29
CA LEU A 150 -4.28 22.19 20.20
C LEU A 150 -4.75 22.25 21.65
N MET A 151 -5.98 22.73 21.86
CA MET A 151 -6.65 22.76 23.15
C MET A 151 -6.96 21.36 23.72
N ASP A 152 -7.44 20.43 22.89
CA ASP A 152 -7.73 19.06 23.32
C ASP A 152 -6.44 18.33 23.75
N ALA A 153 -5.32 18.61 23.08
CA ALA A 153 -4.03 18.02 23.45
C ALA A 153 -3.50 18.54 24.80
N VAL A 154 -3.70 19.82 25.10
CA VAL A 154 -3.31 20.42 26.40
C VAL A 154 -4.24 19.95 27.52
N ASN A 155 -5.53 19.77 27.25
CA ASN A 155 -6.53 19.32 28.23
C ASN A 155 -6.38 17.84 28.63
N LEU A 156 -5.45 17.09 28.02
CA LEU A 156 -5.12 15.70 28.40
C LEU A 156 -4.06 15.62 29.52
N LEU A 157 -3.43 16.75 29.88
CA LEU A 157 -2.51 16.87 31.01
C LEU A 157 -3.28 17.12 32.31
#